data_AF-A0A4V2XQX6-F1
#
_entry.id   AF-A0A4V2XQX6-F1
#
_cell.length_a   1.000
_cell.length_b   1.000
_cell.length_c   1.000
_cell.angle_alpha   90.00
_cell.angle_beta   90.00
_cell.angle_gamma   90.00
#
_symmetry.space_group_name_H-M   'P 1'
#
loop_
_entity.id
_entity.type
_entity.pdbx_description
1 polymer ?
#
loop_
_entity_poly.entity_id
_entity_poly.type
_entity_poly.pdbx_seq_one_letter_code
_entity_poly.pdbx_strand_id
1 'polypeptide(L)'
;MTYRPTDRVALEHTTDSHTLLRPGDEGTVRRYDPQTQVLDVAWDNGSRLSLLLGEGDRVRSIAGPGPGPDREWERVLDALRSAGETAGREAANQWAQHILGGQARGDAAATARQVLTGIENIDPPILDGLPTADRYLLADDADRYADVAPPDAPAWERLTARQCDQTRWAWCDGYDAAAHAEAARRCRMVLHPDGDDRDLRHVYPDRVRVGGPGVFAGDWAWAPNDAGDLRVPVGFVGTLIDTWNGWAVFCCARDVAEAIVADQQQHRDRFRRHLAAEGIPEADLDRRVDESLGRMWFDGDVIVVDGTRVQDDPDAIDHIPATFDGQYVVMGWCWTWIAVHPYDCDRIAGTIPDPPATASSPSGSSRGHHPGPKPT
;
A
#
# COMPACT_ATOMS: atom_id res chain seq x y z
N MET A 1 -2.69 -43.39 13.76
CA MET A 1 -4.01 -42.82 13.40
C MET A 1 -4.10 -42.77 11.87
N THR A 2 -5.29 -42.97 11.29
CA THR A 2 -5.49 -42.87 9.84
C THR A 2 -6.49 -41.75 9.58
N TYR A 3 -6.03 -40.66 8.95
CA TYR A 3 -6.90 -39.56 8.55
C TYR A 3 -7.60 -39.88 7.23
N ARG A 4 -8.89 -39.56 7.14
CA ARG A 4 -9.71 -39.72 5.94
C ARG A 4 -10.00 -38.34 5.34
N PRO A 5 -10.14 -38.25 4.00
CA PRO A 5 -10.71 -37.07 3.38
C PRO A 5 -12.03 -36.71 4.06
N THR A 6 -12.27 -35.42 4.31
CA THR A 6 -13.39 -34.84 5.08
C THR A 6 -13.31 -34.92 6.60
N ASP A 7 -12.31 -35.62 7.17
CA ASP A 7 -12.08 -35.54 8.62
C ASP A 7 -11.77 -34.11 9.03
N ARG A 8 -12.32 -33.69 10.18
CA ARG A 8 -11.98 -32.42 10.79
C ARG A 8 -10.80 -32.60 11.73
N VAL A 9 -9.86 -31.68 11.62
CA VAL A 9 -8.66 -31.65 12.43
C VAL A 9 -8.44 -30.25 12.99
N ALA A 10 -7.82 -30.18 14.17
CA ALA A 10 -7.27 -28.95 14.71
C ALA A 10 -5.75 -29.08 14.81
N LEU A 11 -5.01 -28.04 14.41
CA LEU A 11 -3.57 -27.97 14.56
C LEU A 11 -3.21 -28.03 16.05
N GLU A 12 -2.23 -28.85 16.43
CA GLU A 12 -1.66 -28.85 17.77
C GLU A 12 -0.25 -28.25 17.77
N HIS A 13 0.52 -28.53 16.71
CA HIS A 13 1.88 -28.06 16.57
C HIS A 13 2.29 -28.06 15.10
N THR A 14 3.08 -27.07 14.71
CA THR A 14 3.73 -27.00 13.39
C THR A 14 5.19 -26.61 13.61
N THR A 15 6.10 -27.26 12.90
CA THR A 15 7.53 -26.91 12.89
C THR A 15 7.87 -25.83 11.87
N ASP A 16 6.96 -25.54 10.95
CA ASP A 16 7.10 -24.43 10.01
C ASP A 16 6.91 -23.09 10.73
N SER A 17 8.00 -22.33 10.88
CA SER A 17 8.00 -20.99 11.49
C SER A 17 7.45 -19.89 10.59
N HIS A 18 7.23 -20.17 9.30
CA HIS A 18 6.79 -19.20 8.30
C HIS A 18 5.31 -19.31 7.94
N THR A 19 4.59 -20.28 8.53
CA THR A 19 3.15 -20.41 8.32
C THR A 19 2.34 -19.41 9.13
N LEU A 20 1.19 -19.01 8.57
CA LEU A 20 0.16 -18.27 9.29
C LEU A 20 -0.72 -19.16 10.18
N LEU A 21 -0.57 -20.48 10.08
CA LEU A 21 -1.33 -21.42 10.91
C LEU A 21 -0.89 -21.37 12.38
N ARG A 22 -1.86 -21.58 13.27
CA ARG A 22 -1.69 -21.55 14.72
C ARG A 22 -2.27 -22.81 15.38
N PRO A 23 -1.70 -23.30 16.49
CA PRO A 23 -2.35 -24.34 17.29
C PRO A 23 -3.80 -23.95 17.61
N GLY A 24 -4.73 -24.86 17.34
CA GLY A 24 -6.17 -24.66 17.47
C GLY A 24 -6.88 -24.34 16.16
N ASP A 25 -6.16 -23.89 15.12
CA ASP A 25 -6.71 -23.68 13.79
C ASP A 25 -7.33 -24.97 13.28
N GLU A 26 -8.53 -24.87 12.75
CA GLU A 26 -9.26 -26.02 12.26
C GLU A 26 -9.21 -26.10 10.75
N GLY A 27 -9.27 -27.33 10.25
CA GLY A 27 -9.29 -27.57 8.84
C GLY A 27 -9.90 -28.91 8.50
N THR A 28 -10.20 -29.05 7.22
CA THR A 28 -10.76 -30.27 6.66
C THR A 28 -9.67 -31.02 5.93
N VAL A 29 -9.42 -32.26 6.33
CA VAL A 29 -8.44 -33.13 5.67
C VAL A 29 -8.88 -33.32 4.22
N ARG A 30 -8.00 -32.96 3.28
CA ARG A 30 -8.20 -33.21 1.85
C ARG A 30 -7.64 -34.55 1.45
N ARG A 31 -6.43 -34.86 1.95
CA ARG A 31 -5.68 -36.06 1.61
C ARG A 31 -4.68 -36.37 2.72
N TYR A 32 -4.45 -37.65 2.95
CA TYR A 32 -3.37 -38.13 3.79
C TYR A 32 -2.57 -39.18 3.03
N ASP A 33 -1.26 -39.01 2.96
CA ASP A 33 -0.34 -40.00 2.41
C ASP A 33 0.38 -40.74 3.54
N PRO A 34 0.08 -42.03 3.79
CA PRO A 34 0.67 -42.77 4.88
C PRO A 34 2.15 -43.14 4.64
N GLN A 35 2.64 -43.11 3.40
CA GLN A 35 4.05 -43.44 3.10
C GLN A 35 4.97 -42.27 3.42
N THR A 36 4.54 -41.05 3.08
CA THR A 36 5.31 -39.82 3.32
C THR A 36 4.88 -39.10 4.60
N GLN A 37 3.82 -39.57 5.27
CA GLN A 37 3.23 -38.95 6.45
C GLN A 37 2.81 -37.48 6.24
N VAL A 38 2.46 -37.13 5.01
CA VAL A 38 1.98 -35.79 4.63
C VAL A 38 0.46 -35.72 4.76
N LEU A 39 -0.02 -34.70 5.48
CA LEU A 39 -1.43 -34.42 5.67
C LEU A 39 -1.82 -33.10 4.99
N ASP A 40 -2.53 -33.18 3.88
CA ASP A 40 -3.05 -32.02 3.17
C ASP A 40 -4.36 -31.58 3.84
N VAL A 41 -4.40 -30.35 4.35
CA VAL A 41 -5.57 -29.80 5.04
C VAL A 41 -6.03 -28.53 4.32
N ALA A 42 -7.35 -28.43 4.08
CA ALA A 42 -8.00 -27.17 3.76
C ALA A 42 -8.31 -26.47 5.08
N TRP A 43 -7.46 -25.54 5.50
CA TRP A 43 -7.66 -24.80 6.73
C TRP A 43 -8.75 -23.75 6.55
N ASP A 44 -9.55 -23.54 7.59
CA ASP A 44 -10.72 -22.65 7.52
C ASP A 44 -10.30 -21.18 7.38
N ASN A 45 -9.08 -20.83 7.79
CA ASN A 45 -8.46 -19.54 7.55
C ASN A 45 -7.98 -19.34 6.09
N GLY A 46 -8.23 -20.31 5.20
CA GLY A 46 -7.86 -20.27 3.79
C GLY A 46 -6.46 -20.78 3.48
N SER A 47 -5.64 -21.10 4.49
CA SER A 47 -4.33 -21.72 4.29
C SER A 47 -4.47 -23.09 3.62
N ARG A 48 -3.47 -23.44 2.82
CA ARG A 48 -3.34 -24.76 2.15
C ARG A 48 -2.08 -25.49 2.60
N LEU A 49 -1.46 -25.08 3.71
CA LEU A 49 -0.26 -25.74 4.21
C LEU A 49 -0.56 -27.22 4.45
N SER A 50 0.34 -28.05 3.95
CA SER A 50 0.35 -29.48 4.21
C SER A 50 1.26 -29.74 5.41
N LEU A 51 0.82 -30.58 6.33
CA LEU A 51 1.60 -30.90 7.53
C LEU A 51 2.47 -32.13 7.31
N LEU A 52 3.69 -32.07 7.81
CA LEU A 52 4.67 -33.15 7.77
C LEU A 52 4.67 -33.86 9.13
N LEU A 53 3.75 -34.81 9.32
CA LEU A 53 3.57 -35.48 10.62
C LEU A 53 4.79 -36.29 11.06
N GLY A 54 5.64 -36.71 10.10
CA GLY A 54 6.91 -37.39 10.36
C GLY A 54 8.03 -36.46 10.82
N GLU A 55 7.88 -35.14 10.62
CA GLU A 55 8.90 -34.13 10.94
C GLU A 55 8.58 -33.31 12.19
N GLY A 56 7.46 -33.61 12.85
CA GLY A 56 7.11 -33.05 14.16
C GLY A 56 5.75 -32.37 14.22
N ASP A 57 5.12 -32.09 13.08
CA ASP A 57 3.78 -31.51 13.02
C ASP A 57 2.74 -32.43 13.67
N ARG A 58 1.75 -31.82 14.35
CA ARG A 58 0.72 -32.56 15.08
C ARG A 58 -0.65 -31.93 14.86
N VAL A 59 -1.65 -32.79 14.71
CA VAL A 59 -3.06 -32.42 14.70
C VAL A 59 -3.85 -33.38 15.58
N ARG A 60 -4.95 -32.89 16.14
CA ARG A 60 -5.98 -33.72 16.76
C ARG A 60 -7.20 -33.78 15.87
N SER A 61 -7.84 -34.95 15.81
CA SER A 61 -9.16 -35.08 15.19
C SER A 61 -10.21 -34.41 16.07
N ILE A 62 -11.16 -33.70 15.45
CA ILE A 62 -12.28 -33.06 16.13
C ILE A 62 -13.61 -33.55 15.51
N ALA A 63 -14.65 -33.66 16.33
CA ALA A 63 -15.99 -33.97 15.83
C ALA A 63 -16.51 -32.80 14.99
N GLY A 64 -17.18 -33.08 13.86
CA GLY A 64 -17.73 -32.05 12.97
C GLY A 64 -18.71 -31.10 13.68
N PRO A 65 -18.95 -29.90 13.12
CA PRO A 65 -19.60 -28.81 13.83
C PRO A 65 -21.06 -29.16 14.18
N GLY A 66 -21.36 -29.22 15.47
CA GLY A 66 -22.72 -29.14 15.99
C GLY A 66 -23.17 -27.67 16.03
N PRO A 67 -24.44 -27.35 15.77
CA PRO A 67 -24.91 -25.98 15.82
C PRO A 67 -25.15 -25.52 17.27
N GLY A 68 -24.44 -24.48 17.72
CA GLY A 68 -24.74 -23.69 18.93
C GLY A 68 -23.87 -24.02 20.14
N PRO A 69 -22.64 -23.49 20.19
CA PRO A 69 -22.20 -22.49 21.20
C PRO A 69 -21.15 -21.46 20.69
N ASP A 70 -20.79 -21.50 19.41
CA ASP A 70 -19.57 -20.83 18.91
C ASP A 70 -19.66 -19.30 18.84
N ARG A 71 -20.86 -18.73 18.66
CA ARG A 71 -21.05 -17.28 18.51
C ARG A 71 -20.77 -16.48 19.78
N GLU A 72 -21.00 -17.06 20.95
CA GLU A 72 -20.70 -16.39 22.22
C GLU A 72 -19.18 -16.33 22.44
N TRP A 73 -18.48 -17.41 22.09
CA TRP A 73 -17.02 -17.46 22.16
C TRP A 73 -16.36 -16.56 21.10
N GLU A 74 -16.88 -16.54 19.87
CA GLU A 74 -16.45 -15.60 18.82
C GLU A 74 -16.52 -14.15 19.30
N ARG A 75 -17.58 -13.76 20.01
CA ARG A 75 -17.70 -12.42 20.59
C ARG A 75 -16.58 -12.10 21.59
N VAL A 76 -16.17 -13.08 22.40
CA VAL A 76 -15.03 -12.93 23.33
C VAL A 76 -13.73 -12.72 22.55
N LEU A 77 -13.49 -13.53 21.51
CA LEU A 77 -12.30 -13.40 20.67
C LEU A 77 -12.27 -12.07 19.91
N ASP A 78 -13.41 -11.60 19.41
CA ASP A 78 -13.52 -10.30 18.74
C ASP A 78 -13.25 -9.13 19.69
N ALA A 79 -13.74 -9.21 20.94
CA ALA A 79 -13.44 -8.20 21.97
C ALA A 79 -11.94 -8.13 22.26
N LEU A 80 -11.29 -9.29 22.45
CA LEU A 80 -9.86 -9.39 22.66
C LEU A 80 -9.05 -8.88 21.47
N ARG A 81 -9.46 -9.22 20.24
CA ARG A 81 -8.83 -8.69 19.03
C ARG A 81 -8.93 -7.18 18.98
N SER A 82 -10.12 -6.62 19.23
CA SER A 82 -10.33 -5.16 19.26
C SER A 82 -9.51 -4.45 20.34
N ALA A 83 -9.30 -5.08 21.50
CA ALA A 83 -8.43 -4.54 22.54
C ALA A 83 -6.96 -4.62 22.13
N GLY A 84 -6.53 -5.75 21.55
CA GLY A 84 -5.21 -5.91 20.95
C GLY A 84 -4.93 -4.83 19.91
N GLU A 85 -5.88 -4.60 19.00
CA GLU A 85 -5.77 -3.54 17.99
C GLU A 85 -5.56 -2.14 18.58
N THR A 86 -6.24 -1.85 19.68
CA THR A 86 -6.11 -0.55 20.37
C THR A 86 -4.73 -0.41 20.99
N ALA A 87 -4.26 -1.43 21.70
CA ALA A 87 -2.92 -1.47 22.26
C ALA A 87 -1.83 -1.41 21.17
N GLY A 88 -2.03 -2.11 20.04
CA GLY A 88 -1.12 -2.09 18.90
C GLY A 88 -0.99 -0.70 18.27
N ARG A 89 -2.12 0.01 18.08
CA ARG A 89 -2.11 1.41 17.61
C ARG A 89 -1.37 2.33 18.58
N GLU A 90 -1.60 2.19 19.88
CA GLU A 90 -0.91 2.98 20.90
C GLU A 90 0.60 2.72 20.90
N ALA A 91 1.02 1.46 20.80
CA ALA A 91 2.42 1.09 20.72
C ALA A 91 3.09 1.62 19.44
N ALA A 92 2.41 1.54 18.29
CA ALA A 92 2.88 2.14 17.05
C ALA A 92 3.00 3.67 17.13
N ASN A 93 2.09 4.35 17.81
CA ASN A 93 2.20 5.79 18.05
C ASN A 93 3.41 6.15 18.91
N GLN A 94 3.66 5.39 19.97
CA GLN A 94 4.85 5.57 20.81
C GLN A 94 6.13 5.28 20.02
N TRP A 95 6.16 4.19 19.27
CA TRP A 95 7.25 3.86 18.36
C TRP A 95 7.53 4.99 17.37
N ALA A 96 6.49 5.54 16.73
CA ALA A 96 6.63 6.61 15.75
C ALA A 96 7.22 7.87 16.39
N GLN A 97 6.88 8.20 17.64
CA GLN A 97 7.49 9.34 18.34
C GLN A 97 9.01 9.18 18.52
N HIS A 98 9.48 7.96 18.77
CA HIS A 98 10.89 7.65 18.97
C HIS A 98 11.67 7.50 17.66
N ILE A 99 11.05 6.89 16.64
CA ILE A 99 11.72 6.52 15.38
C ILE A 99 11.56 7.56 14.30
N LEU A 100 10.40 8.22 14.21
CA LEU A 100 10.07 9.20 13.18
C LEU A 100 9.91 10.63 13.72
N GLY A 101 9.61 10.76 15.02
CA GLY A 101 9.32 12.03 15.68
C GLY A 101 10.56 12.78 16.17
N GLY A 102 10.35 13.76 17.07
CA GLY A 102 11.42 14.65 17.55
C GLY A 102 12.55 13.97 18.34
N GLN A 103 12.43 12.67 18.64
CA GLN A 103 13.49 11.87 19.27
C GLN A 103 14.25 10.99 18.27
N ALA A 104 13.85 10.99 16.99
CA ALA A 104 14.52 10.26 15.94
C ALA A 104 15.97 10.72 15.79
N ARG A 105 16.87 9.76 15.58
CA ARG A 105 18.25 10.04 15.19
C ARG A 105 18.38 9.86 13.68
N GLY A 106 18.55 10.96 12.95
CA GLY A 106 18.75 10.94 11.51
C GLY A 106 17.56 11.46 10.72
N ASP A 107 17.51 11.10 9.44
CA ASP A 107 16.47 11.54 8.51
C ASP A 107 15.20 10.67 8.63
N ALA A 108 14.16 11.25 9.22
CA ALA A 108 12.86 10.60 9.39
C ALA A 108 12.21 10.20 8.05
N ALA A 109 12.46 10.93 6.96
CA ALA A 109 11.92 10.60 5.65
C ALA A 109 12.62 9.36 5.07
N ALA A 110 13.95 9.30 5.10
CA ALA A 110 14.67 8.09 4.70
C ALA A 110 14.25 6.86 5.53
N THR A 111 14.11 7.00 6.86
CA THR A 111 13.64 5.92 7.73
C THR A 111 12.20 5.49 7.38
N ALA A 112 11.28 6.44 7.15
CA ALA A 112 9.92 6.12 6.76
C ALA A 112 9.84 5.35 5.44
N ARG A 113 10.65 5.71 4.43
CA ARG A 113 10.75 4.97 3.15
C ARG A 113 11.27 3.55 3.36
N GLN A 114 12.29 3.39 4.20
CA GLN A 114 12.86 2.09 4.51
C GLN A 114 11.82 1.18 5.19
N VAL A 115 11.07 1.71 6.16
CA VAL A 115 10.03 0.95 6.87
C VAL A 115 8.90 0.54 5.92
N LEU A 116 8.38 1.44 5.08
CA LEU A 116 7.32 1.08 4.13
C LEU A 116 7.78 0.01 3.13
N THR A 117 8.98 0.18 2.55
CA THR A 117 9.59 -0.81 1.66
C THR A 117 9.77 -2.16 2.36
N GLY A 118 10.21 -2.16 3.61
CA GLY A 118 10.38 -3.37 4.40
C GLY A 118 9.07 -4.08 4.70
N ILE A 119 8.01 -3.34 5.06
CA ILE A 119 6.67 -3.91 5.27
C ILE A 119 6.13 -4.53 3.97
N GLU A 120 6.29 -3.85 2.83
CA GLU A 120 5.83 -4.36 1.53
C GLU A 120 6.57 -5.63 1.09
N ASN A 121 7.87 -5.71 1.36
CA ASN A 121 8.70 -6.87 1.02
C ASN A 121 8.71 -7.97 2.09
N ILE A 122 7.99 -7.78 3.21
CA ILE A 122 8.01 -8.68 4.37
C ILE A 122 9.45 -8.89 4.85
N ASP A 123 10.22 -7.80 4.95
CA ASP A 123 11.64 -7.82 5.30
C ASP A 123 11.84 -8.06 6.81
N PRO A 124 12.37 -9.23 7.24
CA PRO A 124 12.39 -9.60 8.65
C PRO A 124 13.06 -8.59 9.59
N PRO A 125 14.25 -8.02 9.29
CA PRO A 125 14.88 -7.02 10.15
C PRO A 125 14.04 -5.76 10.37
N ILE A 126 13.20 -5.38 9.39
CA ILE A 126 12.29 -4.24 9.54
C ILE A 126 11.09 -4.62 10.39
N LEU A 127 10.49 -5.78 10.12
CA LEU A 127 9.36 -6.29 10.89
C LEU A 127 9.73 -6.53 12.37
N ASP A 128 10.93 -7.05 12.63
CA ASP A 128 11.46 -7.25 13.98
C ASP A 128 11.72 -5.92 14.72
N GLY A 129 11.82 -4.80 13.98
CA GLY A 129 11.96 -3.45 14.53
C GLY A 129 10.63 -2.74 14.80
N LEU A 130 9.49 -3.32 14.39
CA LEU A 130 8.16 -2.80 14.68
C LEU A 130 7.65 -3.29 16.04
N PRO A 131 6.69 -2.61 16.67
CA PRO A 131 6.07 -3.11 17.87
C PRO A 131 5.35 -4.43 17.61
N THR A 132 5.74 -5.47 18.33
CA THR A 132 5.10 -6.80 18.29
C THR A 132 4.62 -7.21 19.68
N ALA A 133 3.53 -7.96 19.73
CA ALA A 133 3.02 -8.53 20.96
C ALA A 133 4.03 -9.54 21.54
N ASP A 134 4.26 -9.51 22.86
CA ASP A 134 4.95 -10.61 23.54
C ASP A 134 4.01 -11.82 23.63
N ARG A 135 4.37 -12.88 22.89
CA ARG A 135 3.58 -14.10 22.72
C ARG A 135 3.75 -15.10 23.87
N TYR A 136 4.72 -14.88 24.76
CA TYR A 136 5.11 -15.85 25.78
C TYR A 136 4.90 -15.36 27.21
N LEU A 137 4.40 -14.14 27.40
CA LEU A 137 4.15 -13.57 28.72
C LEU A 137 2.78 -13.99 29.26
N LEU A 138 2.68 -15.27 29.63
CA LEU A 138 1.45 -15.95 30.08
C LEU A 138 0.74 -15.27 31.27
N ALA A 139 1.50 -14.56 32.11
CA ALA A 139 0.95 -13.91 33.31
C ALA A 139 -0.05 -12.80 32.96
N ASP A 140 0.13 -12.14 31.81
CA ASP A 140 -0.73 -11.03 31.39
C ASP A 140 -2.02 -11.51 30.72
N ASP A 141 -2.08 -12.76 30.24
CA ASP A 141 -3.24 -13.24 29.47
C ASP A 141 -4.52 -13.23 30.31
N ALA A 142 -4.42 -13.61 31.58
CA ALA A 142 -5.54 -13.63 32.52
C ALA A 142 -6.05 -12.21 32.81
N ASP A 143 -5.14 -11.27 33.03
CA ASP A 143 -5.47 -9.87 33.31
C ASP A 143 -6.10 -9.19 32.09
N ARG A 144 -5.50 -9.36 30.90
CA ARG A 144 -6.06 -8.86 29.63
C ARG A 144 -7.45 -9.43 29.35
N TYR A 145 -7.66 -10.72 29.63
CA TYR A 145 -8.97 -11.34 29.51
C TYR A 145 -9.97 -10.72 30.49
N ALA A 146 -9.61 -10.58 31.76
CA ALA A 146 -10.49 -10.01 32.78
C ALA A 146 -10.91 -8.56 32.47
N ASP A 147 -10.00 -7.78 31.87
CA ASP A 147 -10.25 -6.38 31.51
C ASP A 147 -11.20 -6.22 30.30
N VAL A 148 -11.17 -7.16 29.36
CA VAL A 148 -11.80 -7.01 28.03
C VAL A 148 -12.99 -7.94 27.81
N ALA A 149 -13.01 -9.10 28.48
CA ALA A 149 -14.04 -10.10 28.25
C ALA A 149 -15.44 -9.54 28.58
N PRO A 150 -16.45 -9.83 27.74
CA PRO A 150 -17.83 -9.49 28.03
C PRO A 150 -18.30 -9.98 29.42
N PRO A 151 -19.22 -9.29 30.11
CA PRO A 151 -19.67 -9.69 31.45
C PRO A 151 -20.32 -11.08 31.54
N ASP A 152 -20.83 -11.59 30.41
CA ASP A 152 -21.42 -12.93 30.27
C ASP A 152 -20.38 -14.01 29.91
N ALA A 153 -19.13 -13.64 29.68
CA ALA A 153 -18.07 -14.58 29.34
C ALA A 153 -17.68 -15.47 30.54
N PRO A 154 -17.22 -16.71 30.29
CA PRO A 154 -16.71 -17.57 31.35
C PRO A 154 -15.53 -16.91 32.08
N ALA A 155 -15.42 -17.11 33.39
CA ALA A 155 -14.23 -16.72 34.15
C ALA A 155 -12.98 -17.43 33.60
N TRP A 156 -11.82 -16.76 33.65
CA TRP A 156 -10.56 -17.26 33.11
C TRP A 156 -10.22 -18.68 33.62
N GLU A 157 -10.43 -18.95 34.91
CA GLU A 157 -10.14 -20.23 35.55
C GLU A 157 -11.04 -21.38 35.04
N ARG A 158 -12.10 -21.05 34.32
CA ARG A 158 -13.02 -22.01 33.70
C ARG A 158 -12.73 -22.24 32.23
N LEU A 159 -11.81 -21.49 31.64
CA LEU A 159 -11.41 -21.69 30.25
C LEU A 159 -10.61 -22.99 30.11
N THR A 160 -10.85 -23.68 29.01
CA THR A 160 -9.99 -24.77 28.58
C THR A 160 -8.64 -24.24 28.08
N ALA A 161 -7.60 -25.07 28.06
CA ALA A 161 -6.30 -24.68 27.50
C ALA A 161 -6.41 -24.15 26.06
N ARG A 162 -7.28 -24.76 25.24
CA ARG A 162 -7.60 -24.29 23.89
C ARG A 162 -8.14 -22.86 23.91
N GLN A 163 -9.07 -22.58 24.81
CA GLN A 163 -9.67 -21.25 24.92
C GLN A 163 -8.64 -20.22 25.39
N CYS A 164 -7.77 -20.55 26.34
CA CYS A 164 -6.65 -19.68 26.72
C CYS A 164 -5.72 -19.37 25.54
N ASP A 165 -5.41 -20.35 24.70
CA ASP A 165 -4.58 -20.12 23.51
C ASP A 165 -5.32 -19.24 22.48
N GLN A 166 -6.61 -19.50 22.25
CA GLN A 166 -7.43 -18.70 21.35
C GLN A 166 -7.53 -17.23 21.81
N THR A 167 -7.70 -17.00 23.11
CA THR A 167 -7.74 -15.64 23.66
C THR A 167 -6.42 -14.91 23.48
N ARG A 168 -5.28 -15.60 23.70
CA ARG A 168 -3.94 -15.03 23.48
C ARG A 168 -3.76 -14.62 22.03
N TRP A 169 -4.00 -15.55 21.10
CA TRP A 169 -3.78 -15.29 19.68
C TRP A 169 -4.74 -14.24 19.12
N ALA A 170 -5.99 -14.20 19.56
CA ALA A 170 -6.92 -13.15 19.15
C ALA A 170 -6.40 -11.76 19.52
N TRP A 171 -5.86 -11.58 20.73
CA TRP A 171 -5.26 -10.33 21.16
C TRP A 171 -3.96 -10.02 20.39
N CYS A 172 -3.03 -10.99 20.30
CA CYS A 172 -1.74 -10.82 19.60
C CYS A 172 -1.93 -10.47 18.13
N ASP A 173 -2.85 -11.13 17.42
CA ASP A 173 -3.13 -10.87 16.01
C ASP A 173 -3.72 -9.47 15.83
N GLY A 174 -4.64 -9.05 16.70
CA GLY A 174 -5.17 -7.70 16.71
C GLY A 174 -4.07 -6.65 16.94
N TYR A 175 -3.19 -6.91 17.90
CA TYR A 175 -2.06 -6.05 18.21
C TYR A 175 -1.08 -5.92 17.03
N ASP A 176 -0.54 -7.04 16.55
CA ASP A 176 0.51 -7.05 15.51
C ASP A 176 -0.03 -6.41 14.21
N ALA A 177 -1.25 -6.77 13.80
CA ALA A 177 -1.86 -6.21 12.59
C ALA A 177 -2.08 -4.70 12.71
N ALA A 178 -2.62 -4.23 13.84
CA ALA A 178 -2.89 -2.82 14.04
C ALA A 178 -1.61 -1.99 14.24
N ALA A 179 -0.61 -2.54 14.92
CA ALA A 179 0.69 -1.91 15.09
C ALA A 179 1.39 -1.71 13.74
N HIS A 180 1.42 -2.74 12.89
CA HIS A 180 1.99 -2.63 11.54
C HIS A 180 1.23 -1.63 10.66
N ALA A 181 -0.12 -1.68 10.69
CA ALA A 181 -0.95 -0.77 9.93
C ALA A 181 -0.75 0.70 10.36
N GLU A 182 -0.71 0.96 11.66
CA GLU A 182 -0.48 2.31 12.19
C GLU A 182 0.96 2.78 11.96
N ALA A 183 1.97 1.91 12.10
CA ALA A 183 3.36 2.25 11.76
C ALA A 183 3.48 2.67 10.29
N ALA A 184 2.89 1.90 9.37
CA ALA A 184 2.85 2.24 7.95
C ALA A 184 2.11 3.58 7.73
N ARG A 185 0.96 3.78 8.36
CA ARG A 185 0.19 5.04 8.31
C ARG A 185 1.04 6.23 8.75
N ARG A 186 1.79 6.12 9.85
CA ARG A 186 2.69 7.16 10.34
C ARG A 186 3.84 7.44 9.38
N CYS A 187 4.43 6.42 8.78
CA CYS A 187 5.43 6.61 7.73
C CYS A 187 4.86 7.37 6.53
N ARG A 188 3.63 7.05 6.09
CA ARG A 188 2.98 7.77 4.99
C ARG A 188 2.75 9.24 5.32
N MET A 189 2.27 9.55 6.53
CA MET A 189 2.10 10.94 6.97
C MET A 189 3.41 11.74 6.97
N VAL A 190 4.54 11.12 7.31
CA VAL A 190 5.86 11.77 7.29
C VAL A 190 6.32 12.04 5.84
N LEU A 191 6.00 11.12 4.93
CA LEU A 191 6.43 11.20 3.53
C LEU A 191 5.52 12.04 2.65
N HIS A 192 4.24 12.14 3.01
CA HIS A 192 3.27 12.84 2.19
C HIS A 192 3.51 14.35 2.27
N PRO A 193 3.59 15.06 1.13
CA PRO A 193 3.76 16.51 1.07
C PRO A 193 2.86 17.30 2.02
N ASP A 194 1.57 16.93 2.06
CA ASP A 194 0.55 17.59 2.88
C ASP A 194 0.24 16.88 4.22
N GLY A 195 1.04 15.87 4.60
CA GLY A 195 0.82 15.10 5.83
C GLY A 195 -0.36 14.12 5.80
N ASP A 196 -0.88 13.82 4.60
CA ASP A 196 -1.94 12.85 4.35
C ASP A 196 -1.48 11.41 4.65
N ASP A 197 -2.40 10.56 5.10
CA ASP A 197 -2.13 9.18 5.48
C ASP A 197 -2.62 8.13 4.45
N ARG A 198 -3.22 8.60 3.35
CA ARG A 198 -3.73 7.73 2.28
C ARG A 198 -2.66 6.78 1.74
N ASP A 199 -3.10 5.56 1.50
CA ASP A 199 -2.31 4.55 0.78
C ASP A 199 -2.32 4.88 -0.71
N LEU A 200 -1.16 5.30 -1.23
CA LEU A 200 -0.98 5.72 -2.62
C LEU A 200 -0.39 4.63 -3.52
N ARG A 201 -0.33 3.37 -3.06
CA ARG A 201 0.27 2.25 -3.83
C ARG A 201 -0.37 2.03 -5.20
N HIS A 202 -1.62 2.43 -5.40
CA HIS A 202 -2.30 2.31 -6.70
C HIS A 202 -1.79 3.28 -7.76
N VAL A 203 -1.10 4.37 -7.36
CA VAL A 203 -0.49 5.34 -8.28
C VAL A 203 1.03 5.26 -8.34
N TYR A 204 1.63 4.22 -7.75
CA TYR A 204 3.08 3.99 -7.86
C TYR A 204 3.49 3.67 -9.31
N PRO A 205 4.69 4.08 -9.77
CA PRO A 205 5.11 3.93 -11.16
C PRO A 205 4.97 2.51 -11.72
N ASP A 206 5.27 1.49 -10.92
CA ASP A 206 5.17 0.07 -11.29
C ASP A 206 3.73 -0.45 -11.32
N ARG A 207 2.77 0.32 -10.78
CA ARG A 207 1.35 -0.01 -10.64
C ARG A 207 0.44 0.79 -11.56
N VAL A 208 0.88 1.95 -12.05
CA VAL A 208 0.15 2.74 -13.07
C VAL A 208 -0.04 1.90 -14.34
N ARG A 209 -1.24 1.90 -14.89
CA ARG A 209 -1.61 1.22 -16.13
C ARG A 209 -2.32 2.19 -17.06
N VAL A 210 -2.30 1.93 -18.36
CA VAL A 210 -3.10 2.70 -19.32
C VAL A 210 -4.58 2.66 -18.91
N GLY A 211 -5.21 3.82 -18.86
CA GLY A 211 -6.55 4.07 -18.33
C GLY A 211 -6.62 4.31 -16.81
N GLY A 212 -5.52 4.17 -16.09
CA GLY A 212 -5.45 4.33 -14.64
C GLY A 212 -4.83 5.68 -14.21
N PRO A 213 -5.08 6.11 -12.96
CA PRO A 213 -4.46 7.30 -12.41
C PRO A 213 -2.97 7.07 -12.14
N GLY A 214 -2.19 8.14 -12.18
CA GLY A 214 -0.78 8.16 -11.81
C GLY A 214 -0.32 9.55 -11.41
N VAL A 215 0.82 9.60 -10.71
CA VAL A 215 1.59 10.83 -10.52
C VAL A 215 2.73 10.82 -11.51
N PHE A 216 2.93 11.93 -12.22
CA PHE A 216 3.95 12.05 -13.26
C PHE A 216 4.72 13.35 -13.15
N ALA A 217 5.91 13.39 -13.74
CA ALA A 217 6.75 14.58 -13.83
C ALA A 217 7.62 14.52 -15.09
N GLY A 218 8.19 15.65 -15.49
CA GLY A 218 9.21 15.67 -16.53
C GLY A 218 10.50 15.00 -16.03
N ASP A 219 11.24 14.34 -16.91
CA ASP A 219 12.52 13.71 -16.54
C ASP A 219 13.57 14.73 -16.05
N TRP A 220 13.45 16.00 -16.44
CA TRP A 220 14.27 17.12 -15.99
C TRP A 220 13.88 17.65 -14.61
N ALA A 221 12.75 17.20 -14.03
CA ALA A 221 12.22 17.77 -12.80
C ALA A 221 13.04 17.37 -11.56
N TRP A 222 13.91 16.36 -11.65
CA TRP A 222 14.73 15.92 -10.53
C TRP A 222 15.77 16.97 -10.13
N ALA A 223 15.69 17.44 -8.89
CA ALA A 223 16.61 18.39 -8.30
C ALA A 223 16.97 17.98 -6.86
N PRO A 224 18.21 18.26 -6.41
CA PRO A 224 18.55 18.08 -5.01
C PRO A 224 17.74 19.04 -4.12
N ASN A 225 17.21 18.55 -3.00
CA ASN A 225 16.63 19.37 -1.94
C ASN A 225 17.74 19.93 -1.00
N ASP A 226 17.35 20.65 0.04
CA ASP A 226 18.29 21.22 1.03
C ASP A 226 19.10 20.15 1.79
N ALA A 227 18.60 18.92 1.87
CA ALA A 227 19.29 17.77 2.44
C ALA A 227 20.22 17.05 1.44
N GLY A 228 20.18 17.42 0.15
CA GLY A 228 20.94 16.81 -0.93
C GLY A 228 20.26 15.62 -1.61
N ASP A 229 19.04 15.25 -1.20
CA ASP A 229 18.29 14.16 -1.83
C ASP A 229 17.73 14.62 -3.17
N LEU A 230 17.81 13.75 -4.19
CA LEU A 230 17.10 13.99 -5.45
C LEU A 230 15.58 13.86 -5.22
N ARG A 231 14.87 14.96 -5.50
CA ARG A 231 13.42 15.09 -5.33
C ARG A 231 12.81 15.70 -6.59
N VAL A 232 11.51 15.48 -6.76
CA VAL A 232 10.71 16.15 -7.78
C VAL A 232 9.98 17.32 -7.10
N PRO A 233 10.28 18.59 -7.41
CA PRO A 233 9.62 19.73 -6.75
C PRO A 233 8.10 19.69 -6.90
N VAL A 234 7.59 19.23 -8.04
CA VAL A 234 6.16 19.15 -8.34
C VAL A 234 5.85 17.88 -9.13
N GLY A 235 5.05 16.99 -8.53
CA GLY A 235 4.38 15.92 -9.26
C GLY A 235 3.03 16.38 -9.78
N PHE A 236 2.54 15.78 -10.85
CA PHE A 236 1.27 16.11 -11.49
C PHE A 236 0.35 14.89 -11.51
N VAL A 237 -0.91 15.06 -11.14
CA VAL A 237 -1.91 13.99 -11.23
C VAL A 237 -2.45 13.90 -12.64
N GLY A 238 -2.49 12.69 -13.20
CA GLY A 238 -3.12 12.45 -14.50
C GLY A 238 -3.59 11.01 -14.66
N THR A 239 -4.27 10.76 -15.77
CA THR A 239 -4.57 9.40 -16.25
C THR A 239 -3.57 9.03 -17.32
N LEU A 240 -2.88 7.90 -17.16
CA LEU A 240 -1.98 7.40 -18.21
C LEU A 240 -2.84 6.94 -19.39
N ILE A 241 -2.71 7.55 -20.57
CA ILE A 241 -3.51 7.19 -21.74
C ILE A 241 -2.73 6.44 -22.81
N ASP A 242 -1.40 6.60 -22.85
CA ASP A 242 -0.53 5.90 -23.78
C ASP A 242 0.94 5.95 -23.33
N THR A 243 1.81 5.31 -24.08
CA THR A 243 3.26 5.45 -24.00
C THR A 243 3.83 5.72 -25.39
N TRP A 244 4.76 6.65 -25.52
CA TRP A 244 5.40 7.01 -26.78
C TRP A 244 6.92 7.05 -26.63
N ASN A 245 7.65 6.26 -27.42
CA ASN A 245 9.11 6.12 -27.35
C ASN A 245 9.64 5.84 -25.92
N GLY A 246 8.89 5.09 -25.11
CA GLY A 246 9.23 4.79 -23.72
C GLY A 246 8.82 5.86 -22.70
N TRP A 247 8.31 7.02 -23.15
CA TRP A 247 7.79 8.07 -22.29
C TRP A 247 6.29 7.94 -22.08
N ALA A 248 5.82 8.36 -20.92
CA ALA A 248 4.41 8.32 -20.59
C ALA A 248 3.63 9.44 -21.30
N VAL A 249 2.38 9.16 -21.67
CA VAL A 249 1.44 10.17 -22.18
C VAL A 249 0.28 10.24 -21.20
N PHE A 250 0.14 11.38 -20.54
CA PHE A 250 -0.89 11.59 -19.52
C PHE A 250 -1.97 12.55 -20.02
N CYS A 251 -3.21 12.30 -19.59
CA CYS A 251 -4.30 13.26 -19.69
C CYS A 251 -4.54 13.86 -18.29
N CYS A 252 -4.59 15.19 -18.19
CA CYS A 252 -4.76 15.89 -16.91
C CYS A 252 -5.82 16.99 -16.98
N ALA A 253 -6.30 17.41 -15.81
CA ALA A 253 -7.26 18.51 -15.70
C ALA A 253 -6.58 19.87 -15.93
N ARG A 254 -7.38 20.91 -16.20
CA ARG A 254 -6.90 22.27 -16.48
C ARG A 254 -6.00 22.85 -15.39
N ASP A 255 -6.38 22.68 -14.13
CA ASP A 255 -5.60 23.16 -12.97
C ASP A 255 -4.22 22.48 -12.88
N VAL A 256 -4.15 21.19 -13.20
CA VAL A 256 -2.88 20.46 -13.31
C VAL A 256 -2.04 20.98 -14.47
N ALA A 257 -2.67 21.23 -15.63
CA ALA A 257 -1.98 21.81 -16.78
C ALA A 257 -1.43 23.22 -16.47
N GLU A 258 -2.17 24.05 -15.75
CA GLU A 258 -1.69 25.34 -15.23
C GLU A 258 -0.52 25.19 -14.28
N ALA A 259 -0.53 24.19 -13.40
CA ALA A 259 0.60 23.88 -12.55
C ALA A 259 1.84 23.45 -13.35
N ILE A 260 1.68 22.73 -14.46
CA ILE A 260 2.79 22.35 -15.36
C ILE A 260 3.42 23.60 -15.99
N VAL A 261 2.59 24.50 -16.54
CA VAL A 261 3.07 25.77 -17.13
C VAL A 261 3.83 26.60 -16.08
N ALA A 262 3.28 26.69 -14.87
CA ALA A 262 3.91 27.44 -13.78
C ALA A 262 5.25 26.81 -13.33
N ASP A 263 5.32 25.47 -13.22
CA ASP A 263 6.55 24.77 -12.85
C ASP A 263 7.65 24.95 -13.91
N GLN A 264 7.29 24.88 -15.20
CA GLN A 264 8.24 25.16 -16.29
C GLN A 264 8.79 26.57 -16.22
N GLN A 265 7.96 27.57 -15.93
CA GLN A 265 8.42 28.94 -15.74
C GLN A 265 9.36 29.05 -14.53
N GLN A 266 9.03 28.38 -13.42
CA GLN A 266 9.88 28.35 -12.23
C GLN A 266 11.23 27.67 -12.52
N HIS A 267 11.26 26.62 -13.34
CA HIS A 267 12.48 25.97 -13.79
C HIS A 267 13.35 26.94 -14.60
N ARG A 268 12.75 27.65 -15.56
CA ARG A 268 13.43 28.69 -16.35
C ARG A 268 14.02 29.79 -15.47
N ASP A 269 13.27 30.27 -14.48
CA ASP A 269 13.74 31.30 -13.55
C ASP A 269 14.90 30.81 -12.68
N ARG A 270 14.86 29.56 -12.21
CA ARG A 270 15.95 28.94 -11.46
C ARG A 270 17.20 28.78 -12.32
N PHE A 271 17.05 28.35 -13.56
CA PHE A 271 18.16 28.23 -14.51
C PHE A 271 18.77 29.60 -14.85
N ARG A 272 17.94 30.63 -15.05
CA ARG A 272 18.42 32.02 -15.21
C ARG A 272 19.26 32.48 -14.02
N ARG A 273 18.79 32.24 -12.78
CA ARG A 273 19.53 32.59 -11.56
C ARG A 273 20.85 31.83 -11.45
N HIS A 274 20.86 30.56 -11.85
CA HIS A 274 22.08 29.76 -11.89
C HIS A 274 23.11 30.34 -12.87
N LEU A 275 22.70 30.64 -14.11
CA LEU A 275 23.58 31.28 -15.10
C LEU A 275 24.11 32.65 -14.63
N ALA A 276 23.26 33.45 -13.98
CA ALA A 276 23.69 34.73 -13.41
C ALA A 276 24.74 34.53 -12.30
N ALA A 277 24.58 33.51 -11.46
CA ALA A 277 25.56 33.17 -10.42
C ALA A 277 26.89 32.67 -11.00
N GLU A 278 26.88 32.05 -12.19
CA GLU A 278 28.08 31.68 -12.95
C GLU A 278 28.76 32.88 -13.65
N GLY A 279 28.19 34.08 -13.55
CA GLY A 279 28.76 35.30 -14.12
C GLY A 279 28.43 35.52 -15.59
N ILE A 280 27.40 34.85 -16.12
CA ILE A 280 26.91 35.12 -17.48
C ILE A 280 26.36 36.57 -17.54
N PRO A 281 26.72 37.38 -18.56
CA PRO A 281 26.23 38.74 -18.69
C PRO A 281 24.70 38.81 -18.78
N GLU A 282 24.08 39.82 -18.14
CA GLU A 282 22.62 40.01 -18.13
C GLU A 282 22.01 39.99 -19.54
N ALA A 283 22.71 40.59 -20.52
CA ALA A 283 22.28 40.63 -21.91
C ALA A 283 22.23 39.26 -22.60
N ASP A 284 22.91 38.25 -22.06
CA ASP A 284 22.96 36.88 -22.59
C ASP A 284 22.04 35.90 -21.84
N LEU A 285 21.54 36.26 -20.66
CA LEU A 285 20.79 35.33 -19.80
C LEU A 285 19.54 34.79 -20.49
N ASP A 286 18.67 35.68 -20.99
CA ASP A 286 17.42 35.30 -21.67
C ASP A 286 17.69 34.37 -22.85
N ARG A 287 18.68 34.72 -23.67
CA ARG A 287 19.07 33.94 -24.83
C ARG A 287 19.50 32.52 -24.43
N ARG A 288 20.36 32.38 -23.42
CA ARG A 288 20.84 31.06 -22.96
C ARG A 288 19.75 30.22 -22.31
N VAL A 289 18.82 30.85 -21.59
CA VAL A 289 17.65 30.17 -21.02
C VAL A 289 16.76 29.64 -22.15
N ASP A 290 16.46 30.46 -23.15
CA ASP A 290 15.64 30.05 -24.30
C ASP A 290 16.30 28.96 -25.16
N GLU A 291 17.63 28.98 -25.29
CA GLU A 291 18.40 27.93 -25.97
C GLU A 291 18.42 26.60 -25.19
N SER A 292 18.19 26.63 -23.87
CA SER A 292 18.29 25.43 -23.02
C SER A 292 16.93 24.87 -22.62
N LEU A 293 15.92 25.72 -22.47
CA LEU A 293 14.60 25.39 -21.91
C LEU A 293 13.51 26.05 -22.73
N GLY A 294 12.59 25.25 -23.29
CA GLY A 294 11.46 25.77 -24.08
C GLY A 294 10.51 26.62 -23.23
N ARG A 295 9.83 27.57 -23.89
CA ARG A 295 8.80 28.41 -23.25
C ARG A 295 7.46 27.69 -23.29
N MET A 296 6.65 27.92 -22.26
CA MET A 296 5.30 27.38 -22.18
C MET A 296 4.36 28.42 -21.60
N TRP A 297 3.20 28.61 -22.23
CA TRP A 297 2.15 29.51 -21.75
C TRP A 297 0.78 29.07 -22.27
N PHE A 298 -0.28 29.66 -21.72
CA PHE A 298 -1.63 29.51 -22.26
C PHE A 298 -1.97 30.64 -23.22
N ASP A 299 -2.46 30.29 -24.41
CA ASP A 299 -3.21 31.17 -25.30
C ASP A 299 -4.68 30.72 -25.29
N GLY A 300 -5.46 31.31 -24.38
CA GLY A 300 -6.82 30.84 -24.06
C GLY A 300 -6.84 29.41 -23.51
N ASP A 301 -7.47 28.50 -24.24
CA ASP A 301 -7.61 27.07 -23.90
C ASP A 301 -6.55 26.18 -24.58
N VAL A 302 -5.52 26.79 -25.16
CA VAL A 302 -4.42 26.09 -25.82
C VAL A 302 -3.13 26.33 -25.04
N ILE A 303 -2.44 25.26 -24.68
CA ILE A 303 -1.05 25.37 -24.20
C ILE A 303 -0.17 25.54 -25.44
N VAL A 304 0.60 26.60 -25.48
CA VAL A 304 1.62 26.82 -26.50
C VAL A 304 2.97 26.44 -25.91
N VAL A 305 3.67 25.55 -26.58
CA VAL A 305 5.03 25.12 -26.25
C VAL A 305 5.94 25.59 -27.36
N ASP A 306 6.80 26.55 -27.06
CA ASP A 306 7.76 27.12 -28.00
C ASP A 306 9.15 26.52 -27.74
N GLY A 307 9.49 25.56 -28.58
CA GLY A 307 10.80 24.91 -28.63
C GLY A 307 11.74 25.49 -29.67
N THR A 308 11.37 26.60 -30.35
CA THR A 308 12.09 27.09 -31.53
C THR A 308 13.57 27.36 -31.28
N ARG A 309 13.91 27.88 -30.10
CA ARG A 309 15.29 28.18 -29.69
C ARG A 309 16.05 26.95 -29.19
N VAL A 310 15.35 25.99 -28.59
CA VAL A 310 15.97 24.75 -28.09
C VAL A 310 16.34 23.82 -29.25
N GLN A 311 15.47 23.77 -30.27
CA GLN A 311 15.64 22.87 -31.42
C GLN A 311 16.34 23.54 -32.62
N ASP A 312 16.58 24.86 -32.55
CA ASP A 312 17.04 25.67 -33.70
C ASP A 312 16.16 25.46 -34.94
N ASP A 313 14.85 25.34 -34.73
CA ASP A 313 13.84 25.08 -35.75
C ASP A 313 12.68 26.09 -35.60
N PRO A 314 12.44 26.98 -36.57
CA PRO A 314 11.37 27.98 -36.48
C PRO A 314 9.96 27.39 -36.43
N ASP A 315 9.77 26.12 -36.85
CA ASP A 315 8.48 25.44 -36.87
C ASP A 315 8.24 24.60 -35.60
N ALA A 316 9.19 24.56 -34.65
CA ALA A 316 9.08 23.82 -33.39
C ALA A 316 8.19 24.54 -32.35
N ILE A 317 6.93 24.80 -32.74
CA ILE A 317 5.88 25.34 -31.88
C ILE A 317 4.72 24.36 -31.84
N ASP A 318 4.50 23.76 -30.68
CA ASP A 318 3.40 22.83 -30.44
C ASP A 318 2.22 23.53 -29.77
N HIS A 319 1.02 23.18 -30.22
CA HIS A 319 -0.24 23.69 -29.71
C HIS A 319 -1.03 22.51 -29.14
N ILE A 320 -1.26 22.51 -27.83
CA ILE A 320 -1.98 21.45 -27.12
C ILE A 320 -3.35 22.02 -26.73
N PRO A 321 -4.40 21.80 -27.54
CA PRO A 321 -5.74 22.21 -27.20
C PRO A 321 -6.31 21.34 -26.08
N ALA A 322 -7.27 21.88 -25.34
CA ALA A 322 -8.12 21.07 -24.49
C ALA A 322 -8.89 20.01 -25.31
N THR A 323 -9.06 18.82 -24.74
CA THR A 323 -9.96 17.79 -25.25
C THR A 323 -11.43 18.22 -25.09
N PHE A 324 -12.36 17.45 -25.65
CA PHE A 324 -13.80 17.74 -25.51
C PHE A 324 -14.26 17.83 -24.05
N ASP A 325 -13.62 17.08 -23.15
CA ASP A 325 -13.92 17.07 -21.72
C ASP A 325 -13.13 18.13 -20.93
N GLY A 326 -12.45 19.06 -21.61
CA GLY A 326 -11.67 20.14 -20.99
C GLY A 326 -10.33 19.69 -20.38
N GLN A 327 -9.86 18.50 -20.73
CA GLN A 327 -8.59 17.94 -20.24
C GLN A 327 -7.45 18.23 -21.23
N TYR A 328 -6.20 18.06 -20.79
CA TYR A 328 -5.01 18.31 -21.60
C TYR A 328 -4.20 17.04 -21.74
N VAL A 329 -3.84 16.69 -22.97
CA VAL A 329 -2.94 15.56 -23.23
C VAL A 329 -1.51 16.06 -23.29
N VAL A 330 -0.72 15.72 -22.28
CA VAL A 330 0.71 16.04 -22.23
C VAL A 330 1.49 14.88 -22.83
N MET A 331 2.13 15.13 -23.97
CA MET A 331 2.77 14.09 -24.80
C MET A 331 4.29 14.08 -24.70
N GLY A 332 4.85 12.89 -24.93
CA GLY A 332 6.28 12.57 -24.99
C GLY A 332 7.10 13.23 -26.11
N TRP A 333 6.48 14.01 -27.01
CA TRP A 333 7.13 14.49 -28.25
C TRP A 333 8.05 15.67 -28.01
N CYS A 334 7.53 16.72 -27.38
CA CYS A 334 8.30 17.86 -26.96
C CYS A 334 9.14 17.48 -25.73
N TRP A 335 8.54 16.70 -24.83
CA TRP A 335 8.82 16.66 -23.41
C TRP A 335 8.69 15.22 -22.90
N THR A 336 9.72 14.73 -22.23
CA THR A 336 9.88 13.35 -21.75
C THR A 336 9.28 13.16 -20.35
N TRP A 337 8.02 12.73 -20.31
CA TRP A 337 7.28 12.49 -19.08
C TRP A 337 7.47 11.08 -18.53
N ILE A 338 7.57 10.97 -17.21
CA ILE A 338 7.68 9.69 -16.49
C ILE A 338 6.65 9.60 -15.36
N ALA A 339 6.17 8.40 -15.08
CA ALA A 339 5.49 8.14 -13.83
C ALA A 339 6.52 8.20 -12.68
N VAL A 340 6.19 8.90 -11.61
CA VAL A 340 7.07 9.09 -10.44
C VAL A 340 6.41 8.62 -9.16
N HIS A 341 7.21 8.22 -8.19
CA HIS A 341 6.68 7.81 -6.89
C HIS A 341 6.11 9.06 -6.17
N PRO A 342 4.88 9.03 -5.64
CA PRO A 342 4.28 10.19 -4.97
C PRO A 342 5.15 10.76 -3.84
N TYR A 343 5.82 9.88 -3.08
CA TYR A 343 6.74 10.27 -1.98
C TYR A 343 8.13 10.77 -2.43
N ASP A 344 8.39 10.83 -3.73
CA ASP A 344 9.56 11.52 -4.29
C ASP A 344 9.25 12.97 -4.62
N CYS A 345 7.96 13.36 -4.60
CA CYS A 345 7.52 14.72 -4.86
C CYS A 345 7.56 15.58 -3.59
N ASP A 346 7.87 16.88 -3.74
CA ASP A 346 7.77 17.85 -2.64
C ASP A 346 6.35 18.41 -2.51
N ARG A 347 5.61 18.47 -3.62
CA ARG A 347 4.16 18.68 -3.68
C ARG A 347 3.56 17.98 -4.87
N ILE A 348 2.25 17.73 -4.83
CA ILE A 348 1.50 17.14 -5.94
C ILE A 348 0.41 18.11 -6.39
N ALA A 349 0.38 18.45 -7.67
CA ALA A 349 -0.66 19.27 -8.28
C ALA A 349 -1.81 18.39 -8.77
N GLY A 350 -3.02 18.74 -8.36
CA GLY A 350 -4.25 17.98 -8.61
C GLY A 350 -4.62 17.04 -7.47
N THR A 351 -5.84 16.52 -7.50
CA THR A 351 -6.34 15.59 -6.48
C THR A 351 -6.10 14.15 -6.91
N ILE A 352 -5.27 13.42 -6.14
CA ILE A 352 -5.07 11.99 -6.36
C ILE A 352 -6.39 11.25 -6.10
N PRO A 353 -6.94 10.50 -7.07
CA PRO A 353 -8.16 9.72 -6.88
C PRO A 353 -7.95 8.61 -5.84
N ASP A 354 -9.01 8.25 -5.13
CA ASP A 354 -9.03 7.05 -4.30
C ASP A 354 -8.76 5.79 -5.14
N PRO A 355 -8.20 4.73 -4.54
CA PRO A 355 -8.01 3.48 -5.25
C PRO A 355 -9.35 2.98 -5.80
N PRO A 356 -9.38 2.42 -7.02
CA PRO A 356 -10.60 1.87 -7.59
C PRO A 356 -11.15 0.83 -6.61
N ALA A 357 -12.44 0.95 -6.27
CA ALA A 357 -13.10 0.01 -5.37
C ALA A 357 -12.82 -1.42 -5.85
N THR A 358 -12.21 -2.23 -4.99
CA THR A 358 -12.01 -3.66 -5.29
C THR A 358 -13.37 -4.23 -5.63
N ALA A 359 -13.52 -4.69 -6.88
CA ALA A 359 -14.75 -5.27 -7.36
C ALA A 359 -15.16 -6.39 -6.40
N SER A 360 -16.16 -6.10 -5.56
CA SER A 360 -16.78 -7.09 -4.70
C SER A 360 -17.31 -8.16 -5.65
N SER A 361 -16.77 -9.38 -5.55
CA SER A 361 -17.20 -10.54 -6.32
C SER A 361 -18.72 -10.56 -6.37
N PRO A 362 -19.36 -10.64 -7.55
CA PRO A 362 -20.80 -10.59 -7.64
C PRO A 362 -21.37 -11.77 -6.84
N SER A 363 -22.06 -11.43 -5.76
CA SER A 363 -22.90 -12.33 -5.00
C SER A 363 -23.85 -13.01 -5.99
N GLY A 364 -23.76 -14.33 -6.05
CA GLY A 364 -24.41 -15.16 -7.05
C GLY A 364 -25.90 -14.84 -7.14
N SER A 365 -26.29 -14.14 -8.20
CA SER A 365 -27.69 -14.00 -8.55
C SER A 365 -28.15 -15.34 -9.14
N SER A 366 -28.98 -16.04 -8.38
CA SER A 366 -29.60 -17.30 -8.80
C SER A 366 -30.38 -17.06 -10.09
N ARG A 367 -29.90 -17.63 -11.21
CA ARG A 367 -30.71 -17.75 -12.41
C ARG A 367 -31.82 -18.75 -12.13
N GLY A 368 -33.02 -18.22 -11.93
CA GLY A 368 -34.28 -18.96 -11.94
C GLY A 368 -34.40 -19.75 -13.24
N HIS A 369 -34.67 -21.04 -13.08
CA HIS A 369 -34.95 -21.98 -14.14
C HIS A 369 -36.29 -21.61 -14.80
N HIS A 370 -36.28 -21.27 -16.09
CA HIS A 370 -37.49 -21.08 -16.90
C HIS A 370 -37.57 -22.24 -17.90
N PRO A 371 -38.59 -23.11 -17.86
CA PRO A 371 -38.76 -24.17 -18.86
C PRO A 371 -39.49 -23.60 -20.09
N GLY A 372 -38.79 -23.57 -21.23
CA GLY A 372 -39.40 -23.32 -22.53
C GLY A 372 -40.22 -24.53 -23.03
N PRO A 373 -41.22 -24.31 -23.91
CA PRO A 373 -42.13 -25.35 -24.36
C PRO A 373 -41.51 -26.24 -25.45
N LYS A 374 -41.92 -27.51 -25.47
CA LYS A 374 -41.56 -28.49 -26.52
C LYS A 374 -42.30 -28.17 -27.84
N PRO A 375 -41.65 -28.37 -29.01
CA PRO A 375 -42.28 -28.16 -30.30
C PRO A 375 -43.12 -29.36 -30.74
N THR A 376 -44.20 -29.08 -31.46
CA THR A 376 -44.82 -29.94 -32.47
C THR A 376 -44.62 -29.31 -33.84
#